data_AF-A0A2E8ESU7-F1
#
_entry.id   AF-A0A2E8ESU7-F1
#
_cell.length_a   1.000
_cell.length_b   1.000
_cell.length_c   1.000
_cell.angle_alpha   90.00
_cell.angle_beta   90.00
_cell.angle_gamma   90.00
#
_symmetry.space_group_name_H-M   'P 1'
#
loop_
_entity.id
_entity.type
_entity.pdbx_description
1 polymer ?
#
loop_
_entity_poly.entity_id
_entity_poly.type
_entity_poly.pdbx_seq_one_letter_code
_entity_poly.pdbx_strand_id
1 'polypeptide(L)'
;MGEEDVEFTPREKIELLKKQKASIDRQIENFRFRTLHLFISIAVGLILVIGLAYTENELDDAKNIVFFSLLGIGAGASLYTFILLYFKFAFGAFRSNIEKQLLKEGATNLQDTIETDFVTKLVQINFKYLDQYYEQTQSQANKSFLLAAFASFVGLAIITVGIVMMYNGAGDVTPAYVTTAAGVTSEFIAAIFFYLYNQTVSKMSDYHDKLVVTQNISLALKIAEELEAAEKSDTQKQLVDRLSENVNEYLTRK
;
A
#
# COMPACT_ATOMS: atom_id res chain seq x y z
N MET A 1 -24.43 16.83 29.95
CA MET A 1 -24.66 15.38 29.82
C MET A 1 -23.28 14.82 29.52
N GLY A 2 -22.58 14.37 30.57
CA GLY A 2 -21.17 13.99 30.47
C GLY A 2 -21.05 12.73 29.63
N GLU A 3 -20.15 12.73 28.65
CA GLU A 3 -19.65 11.49 28.06
C GLU A 3 -18.91 10.77 29.20
N GLU A 4 -19.55 9.77 29.79
CA GLU A 4 -18.82 8.77 30.57
C GLU A 4 -17.84 8.11 29.60
N ASP A 5 -16.55 8.43 29.76
CA ASP A 5 -15.46 7.67 29.15
C ASP A 5 -15.54 6.24 29.70
N VAL A 6 -16.29 5.38 29.02
CA VAL A 6 -16.37 3.96 29.33
C VAL A 6 -14.98 3.38 29.08
N GLU A 7 -14.22 3.21 30.16
CA GLU A 7 -12.88 2.65 30.14
C GLU A 7 -12.97 1.16 29.81
N PHE A 8 -12.91 0.82 28.52
CA PHE A 8 -12.98 -0.55 28.05
C PHE A 8 -11.78 -1.36 28.56
N THR A 9 -12.04 -2.57 29.05
CA THR A 9 -10.97 -3.51 29.39
C THR A 9 -10.19 -3.90 28.11
N PRO A 10 -8.90 -4.27 28.21
CA PRO A 10 -8.10 -4.64 27.03
C PRO A 10 -8.74 -5.75 26.19
N ARG A 11 -9.47 -6.69 26.80
CA ARG A 11 -10.21 -7.75 26.09
C ARG A 11 -11.39 -7.21 25.29
N GLU A 12 -12.19 -6.31 25.86
CA GLU A 12 -13.33 -5.68 25.18
C GLU A 12 -12.86 -4.82 24.01
N LYS A 13 -11.75 -4.10 24.19
CA LYS A 13 -11.14 -3.29 23.11
C LYS A 13 -10.68 -4.16 21.94
N ILE A 14 -10.08 -5.33 22.21
CA ILE A 14 -9.71 -6.30 21.17
C ILE A 14 -10.94 -6.83 20.43
N GLU A 15 -12.02 -7.19 21.12
CA GLU A 15 -13.26 -7.63 20.47
C GLU A 15 -13.89 -6.55 19.60
N LEU A 16 -13.88 -5.30 20.08
CA LEU A 16 -14.40 -4.15 19.35
C LEU A 16 -13.59 -3.90 18.07
N LEU A 17 -12.27 -3.94 18.15
CA LEU A 17 -11.37 -3.84 16.99
C LEU A 17 -11.57 -4.99 15.99
N LYS A 18 -11.81 -6.22 16.47
CA LYS A 18 -12.15 -7.37 15.59
C LYS A 18 -13.47 -7.13 14.85
N LYS A 19 -14.50 -6.64 15.55
CA LYS A 19 -15.80 -6.29 14.94
C LYS A 19 -15.65 -5.18 13.90
N GLN A 20 -14.88 -4.13 14.20
CA GLN A 20 -14.61 -3.05 13.24
C GLN A 20 -13.85 -3.56 12.01
N LYS A 21 -12.83 -4.40 12.18
CA LYS A 21 -12.12 -5.05 11.05
C LYS A 21 -13.08 -5.84 10.17
N ALA A 22 -13.95 -6.67 10.77
CA ALA A 22 -14.92 -7.47 10.04
C ALA A 22 -15.96 -6.63 9.30
N SER A 23 -16.41 -5.52 9.88
CA SER A 23 -17.37 -4.62 9.21
C SER A 23 -16.76 -3.92 8.00
N ILE A 24 -15.49 -3.50 8.08
CA ILE A 24 -14.75 -2.92 6.95
C ILE A 24 -14.51 -3.95 5.86
N ASP A 25 -14.07 -5.16 6.22
CA ASP A 25 -13.85 -6.23 5.24
C ASP A 25 -15.15 -6.52 4.47
N ARG A 26 -16.29 -6.53 5.17
CA ARG A 26 -17.63 -6.66 4.55
C ARG A 26 -18.01 -5.46 3.68
N GLN A 27 -17.67 -4.23 4.07
CA GLN A 27 -17.91 -3.04 3.25
C GLN A 27 -17.07 -3.06 1.97
N ILE A 28 -15.80 -3.46 2.05
CA ILE A 28 -14.91 -3.62 0.90
C ILE A 28 -15.47 -4.69 -0.06
N GLU A 29 -15.95 -5.82 0.48
CA GLU A 29 -16.52 -6.89 -0.32
C GLU A 29 -17.84 -6.48 -0.98
N ASN A 30 -18.71 -5.74 -0.28
CA ASN A 30 -19.94 -5.19 -0.82
C ASN A 30 -19.70 -4.08 -1.85
N PHE A 31 -18.59 -3.34 -1.74
CA PHE A 31 -18.17 -2.33 -2.71
C PHE A 31 -17.44 -2.93 -3.93
N ARG A 32 -17.50 -4.27 -4.12
CA ARG A 32 -17.03 -4.91 -5.35
C ARG A 32 -17.76 -4.35 -6.57
N PHE A 33 -17.03 -4.39 -7.69
CA PHE A 33 -17.42 -3.87 -9.01
C PHE A 33 -18.87 -4.26 -9.35
N ARG A 34 -19.83 -3.33 -9.19
CA ARG A 34 -21.18 -3.49 -9.72
C ARG A 34 -21.22 -2.85 -11.10
N THR A 35 -21.63 -3.64 -12.09
CA THR A 35 -21.81 -3.19 -13.48
C THR A 35 -22.70 -1.95 -13.58
N LEU A 36 -23.69 -1.82 -12.67
CA LEU A 36 -24.57 -0.65 -12.60
C LEU A 36 -23.81 0.67 -12.40
N HIS A 37 -22.81 0.73 -11.51
CA HIS A 37 -22.06 1.96 -11.27
C HIS A 37 -21.16 2.34 -12.45
N LEU A 38 -20.66 1.34 -13.18
CA LEU A 38 -19.91 1.56 -14.43
C LEU A 38 -20.81 2.26 -15.47
N PHE A 39 -22.04 1.78 -15.68
CA PHE A 39 -22.98 2.40 -16.61
C PHE A 39 -23.35 3.83 -16.21
N ILE A 40 -23.55 4.10 -14.92
CA ILE A 40 -23.82 5.45 -14.42
C ILE A 40 -22.63 6.37 -14.71
N SER A 41 -21.40 5.91 -14.46
CA SER A 41 -20.20 6.71 -14.72
C SER A 41 -19.98 7.00 -16.20
N ILE A 42 -20.24 6.02 -17.06
CA ILE A 42 -20.22 6.19 -18.52
C ILE A 42 -21.27 7.21 -18.96
N ALA A 43 -22.49 7.15 -18.42
CA ALA A 43 -23.54 8.11 -18.73
C ALA A 43 -23.16 9.54 -18.31
N VAL A 44 -22.55 9.71 -17.13
CA VAL A 44 -22.04 11.02 -16.68
C VAL A 44 -20.92 11.53 -17.59
N GLY A 45 -19.98 10.67 -17.96
CA GLY A 45 -18.89 11.03 -18.89
C GLY A 45 -19.42 11.46 -20.26
N LEU A 46 -20.41 10.76 -20.79
CA LEU A 46 -21.09 11.12 -22.03
C LEU A 46 -21.80 12.47 -21.93
N ILE A 47 -22.57 12.71 -20.86
CA ILE A 47 -23.29 13.98 -20.66
C ILE A 47 -22.31 15.15 -20.58
N LEU A 48 -21.19 15.00 -19.86
CA LEU A 48 -20.18 16.05 -19.73
C LEU A 48 -19.50 16.36 -21.05
N VAL A 49 -19.00 15.34 -21.75
CA VAL A 49 -18.23 15.54 -22.99
C VAL A 49 -19.12 16.02 -24.13
N ILE A 50 -20.31 15.45 -24.30
CA ILE A 50 -21.26 15.89 -25.34
C ILE A 50 -21.83 17.27 -25.00
N GLY A 51 -22.09 17.56 -23.72
CA GLY A 51 -22.55 18.88 -23.29
C GLY A 51 -21.55 19.99 -23.61
N LEU A 52 -20.25 19.74 -23.39
CA LEU A 52 -19.18 20.66 -23.77
C LEU A 52 -19.04 20.82 -25.29
N ALA A 53 -19.08 19.72 -26.04
CA ALA A 53 -19.02 19.76 -27.51
C ALA A 53 -20.22 20.50 -28.13
N TYR A 54 -21.41 20.43 -27.49
CA TYR A 54 -22.58 21.20 -27.89
C TYR A 54 -22.38 22.71 -27.68
N THR A 55 -21.74 23.12 -26.57
CA THR A 55 -21.48 24.54 -26.31
C THR A 55 -20.45 25.15 -27.26
N GLU A 56 -19.52 24.36 -27.79
CA GLU A 56 -18.52 24.80 -28.77
C GLU A 56 -18.99 24.63 -30.23
N ASN A 57 -20.23 24.17 -30.44
CA ASN A 57 -20.83 23.94 -31.75
C ASN A 57 -20.05 22.93 -32.64
N GLU A 58 -19.30 22.01 -32.02
CA GLU A 58 -18.47 21.02 -32.73
C GLU A 58 -19.24 19.77 -33.20
N LEU A 59 -20.54 19.67 -32.88
CA LEU A 59 -21.41 18.51 -33.15
C LEU A 59 -22.07 18.52 -34.55
N ASP A 60 -21.63 19.37 -35.47
CA ASP A 60 -22.25 19.52 -36.80
C ASP A 60 -21.99 18.34 -37.76
N ASP A 61 -20.94 17.55 -37.55
CA ASP A 61 -20.62 16.37 -38.38
C ASP A 61 -20.86 15.05 -37.61
N ALA A 62 -21.40 14.04 -38.30
CA ALA A 62 -21.60 12.69 -37.78
C ALA A 62 -20.29 12.08 -37.26
N LYS A 63 -19.14 12.40 -37.87
CA LYS A 63 -17.82 11.96 -37.38
C LYS A 63 -17.48 12.55 -36.00
N ASN A 64 -17.81 13.82 -35.77
CA ASN A 64 -17.56 14.48 -34.49
C ASN A 64 -18.48 13.93 -33.40
N ILE A 65 -19.75 13.66 -33.71
CA ILE A 65 -20.69 13.03 -32.77
C ILE A 65 -20.15 11.67 -32.28
N VAL A 66 -19.65 10.84 -33.20
CA VAL A 66 -19.07 9.53 -32.85
C VAL A 66 -17.79 9.71 -32.01
N PHE A 67 -16.92 10.64 -32.38
CA PHE A 67 -15.68 10.92 -31.67
C PHE A 67 -15.91 11.37 -30.22
N PHE A 68 -16.78 12.36 -29.98
CA PHE A 68 -17.11 12.85 -28.64
C PHE A 68 -17.83 11.81 -27.79
N SER A 69 -18.64 10.95 -28.41
CA SER A 69 -19.28 9.82 -27.70
C SER A 69 -18.24 8.81 -27.19
N LEU A 70 -17.23 8.46 -28.01
CA LEU A 70 -16.15 7.57 -27.59
C LEU A 70 -15.30 8.19 -26.47
N LEU A 71 -14.98 9.48 -26.56
CA LEU A 71 -14.29 10.21 -25.51
C LEU A 71 -15.07 10.24 -24.19
N GLY A 72 -16.39 10.49 -24.24
CA GLY A 72 -17.25 10.47 -23.07
C GLY A 72 -17.30 9.12 -22.36
N ILE A 73 -17.38 8.02 -23.13
CA ILE A 73 -17.32 6.66 -22.58
C ILE A 73 -15.97 6.42 -21.89
N GLY A 74 -14.87 6.79 -22.55
CA GLY A 74 -13.52 6.65 -22.01
C GLY A 74 -13.30 7.45 -20.72
N ALA A 75 -13.74 8.70 -20.69
CA ALA A 75 -13.67 9.56 -19.51
C ALA A 75 -14.49 9.00 -18.35
N GLY A 76 -15.72 8.54 -18.61
CA GLY A 76 -16.57 7.93 -17.60
C GLY A 76 -16.00 6.61 -17.05
N ALA A 77 -15.44 5.73 -17.88
CA ALA A 77 -14.80 4.51 -17.43
C ALA A 77 -13.53 4.78 -16.59
N SER A 78 -12.74 5.78 -16.99
CA SER A 78 -11.53 6.21 -16.28
C SER A 78 -11.87 6.77 -14.89
N LEU A 79 -12.89 7.62 -14.81
CA LEU A 79 -13.35 8.24 -13.56
C LEU A 79 -13.88 7.17 -12.58
N TYR A 80 -14.64 6.19 -13.05
CA TYR A 80 -15.08 5.06 -12.23
C TYR A 80 -13.92 4.24 -11.68
N THR A 81 -12.95 3.92 -12.54
CA THR A 81 -11.74 3.17 -12.15
C THR A 81 -10.96 3.93 -11.08
N PHE A 82 -10.81 5.24 -11.25
CA PHE A 82 -10.15 6.10 -10.28
C PHE A 82 -10.88 6.12 -8.92
N ILE A 83 -12.21 6.25 -8.91
CA ILE A 83 -13.03 6.20 -7.70
C ILE A 83 -12.84 4.86 -6.98
N LEU A 84 -12.89 3.74 -7.70
CA LEU A 84 -12.68 2.42 -7.12
C LEU A 84 -11.28 2.27 -6.48
N LEU A 85 -10.24 2.77 -7.15
CA LEU A 85 -8.88 2.75 -6.62
C LEU A 85 -8.76 3.61 -5.36
N TYR A 86 -9.33 4.82 -5.37
CA TYR A 86 -9.35 5.71 -4.21
C TYR A 86 -10.06 5.07 -3.02
N PHE A 87 -11.25 4.51 -3.21
CA PHE A 87 -11.98 3.83 -2.13
C PHE A 87 -11.22 2.62 -1.59
N LYS A 88 -10.65 1.79 -2.46
CA LYS A 88 -9.79 0.66 -2.04
C LYS A 88 -8.60 1.14 -1.22
N PHE A 89 -7.97 2.24 -1.63
CA PHE A 89 -6.85 2.82 -0.90
C PHE A 89 -7.27 3.36 0.47
N ALA A 90 -8.34 4.16 0.53
CA ALA A 90 -8.84 4.75 1.78
C ALA A 90 -9.27 3.68 2.80
N PHE A 91 -10.06 2.69 2.38
CA PHE A 91 -10.46 1.58 3.24
C PHE A 91 -9.28 0.68 3.62
N GLY A 92 -8.33 0.47 2.71
CA GLY A 92 -7.09 -0.25 3.00
C GLY A 92 -6.25 0.42 4.09
N ALA A 93 -6.13 1.75 4.05
CA ALA A 93 -5.44 2.52 5.07
C ALA A 93 -6.15 2.42 6.43
N PHE A 94 -7.48 2.50 6.45
CA PHE A 94 -8.28 2.36 7.68
C PHE A 94 -8.14 0.96 8.29
N ARG A 95 -8.17 -0.10 7.46
CA ARG A 95 -7.93 -1.49 7.88
C ARG A 95 -6.55 -1.67 8.51
N SER A 96 -5.50 -1.10 7.92
CA SER A 96 -4.13 -1.17 8.44
C SER A 96 -4.01 -0.54 9.83
N ASN A 97 -4.68 0.60 10.06
CA ASN A 97 -4.67 1.27 11.37
C ASN A 97 -5.34 0.41 12.46
N ILE A 98 -6.47 -0.23 12.15
CA ILE A 98 -7.15 -1.12 13.11
C ILE A 98 -6.29 -2.34 13.43
N GLU A 99 -5.61 -2.91 12.43
CA GLU A 99 -4.73 -4.05 12.65
C GLU A 99 -3.54 -3.69 13.53
N LYS A 100 -2.94 -2.51 13.34
CA LYS A 100 -1.89 -1.98 14.22
C LYS A 100 -2.39 -1.81 15.65
N GLN A 101 -3.60 -1.28 15.84
CA GLN A 101 -4.21 -1.13 17.17
C GLN A 101 -4.48 -2.50 17.80
N LEU A 102 -5.00 -3.46 17.05
CA LEU A 102 -5.31 -4.80 17.55
C LEU A 102 -4.07 -5.55 18.01
N LEU A 103 -2.94 -5.39 17.31
CA LEU A 103 -1.67 -5.93 17.76
C LEU A 103 -1.18 -5.21 19.01
N LYS A 104 -1.29 -3.88 19.06
CA LYS A 104 -0.81 -3.07 20.20
C LYS A 104 -1.56 -3.46 21.47
N GLU A 105 -2.88 -3.49 21.41
CA GLU A 105 -3.74 -3.91 22.52
C GLU A 105 -3.54 -5.39 22.87
N GLY A 106 -3.29 -6.25 21.88
CA GLY A 106 -2.90 -7.64 22.11
C GLY A 106 -1.57 -7.77 22.86
N ALA A 107 -0.58 -6.94 22.53
CA ALA A 107 0.72 -6.90 23.21
C ALA A 107 0.58 -6.39 24.65
N THR A 108 -0.18 -5.31 24.87
CA THR A 108 -0.47 -4.78 26.21
C THR A 108 -1.21 -5.81 27.07
N ASN A 109 -2.25 -6.47 26.52
CA ASN A 109 -2.97 -7.49 27.26
C ASN A 109 -2.08 -8.68 27.65
N LEU A 110 -1.13 -9.06 26.80
CA LEU A 110 -0.16 -10.10 27.13
C LEU A 110 0.82 -9.68 28.23
N GLN A 111 1.22 -8.40 28.28
CA GLN A 111 2.07 -7.84 29.33
C GLN A 111 1.37 -7.87 30.69
N ASP A 112 0.07 -7.56 30.73
CA ASP A 112 -0.71 -7.56 31.98
C ASP A 112 -1.07 -8.96 32.50
N THR A 113 -0.95 -10.01 31.67
CA THR A 113 -1.50 -11.34 31.98
C THR A 113 -0.45 -12.34 32.51
N ILE A 114 0.86 -12.06 32.53
CA ILE A 114 1.87 -13.16 32.57
C ILE A 114 3.09 -12.91 33.46
N GLU A 115 3.22 -13.74 34.51
CA GLU A 115 4.39 -13.85 35.40
C GLU A 115 5.45 -14.91 34.98
N THR A 116 5.26 -15.75 33.95
CA THR A 116 6.18 -16.88 33.68
C THR A 116 6.64 -17.12 32.24
N ASP A 117 6.19 -16.33 31.26
CA ASP A 117 6.57 -16.53 29.83
C ASP A 117 6.68 -15.21 29.06
N PHE A 118 6.99 -14.13 29.79
CA PHE A 118 7.04 -12.75 29.27
C PHE A 118 7.97 -12.62 28.07
N VAL A 119 9.19 -13.15 28.18
CA VAL A 119 10.22 -13.03 27.14
C VAL A 119 9.82 -13.77 25.86
N THR A 120 9.40 -15.03 25.95
CA THR A 120 8.98 -15.84 24.79
C THR A 120 7.82 -15.20 24.04
N LYS A 121 6.85 -14.66 24.77
CA LYS A 121 5.68 -14.01 24.17
C LYS A 121 6.00 -12.66 23.56
N LEU A 122 6.86 -11.85 24.19
CA LEU A 122 7.34 -10.59 23.62
C LEU A 122 8.11 -10.82 22.32
N VAL A 123 8.92 -11.87 22.30
CA VAL A 123 9.64 -12.34 21.13
C VAL A 123 8.68 -12.78 20.02
N GLN A 124 7.67 -13.61 20.32
CA GLN A 124 6.66 -14.03 19.34
C GLN A 124 5.86 -12.85 18.78
N ILE A 125 5.50 -11.89 19.64
CA ILE A 125 4.83 -10.64 19.23
C ILE A 125 5.73 -9.85 18.29
N ASN A 126 7.01 -9.65 18.65
CA ASN A 126 7.97 -8.97 17.77
C ASN A 126 8.09 -9.69 16.43
N PHE A 127 8.19 -11.02 16.38
CA PHE A 127 8.18 -11.74 15.10
C PHE A 127 6.97 -11.46 14.26
N LYS A 128 5.78 -11.51 14.86
CA LYS A 128 4.54 -11.25 14.14
C LYS A 128 4.48 -9.82 13.59
N TYR A 129 4.93 -8.84 14.38
CA TYR A 129 5.05 -7.47 13.91
C TYR A 129 6.05 -7.34 12.76
N LEU A 130 7.19 -8.01 12.88
CA LEU A 130 8.22 -7.94 11.87
C LEU A 130 7.76 -8.59 10.56
N ASP A 131 7.19 -9.79 10.63
CA ASP A 131 6.64 -10.51 9.48
C ASP A 131 5.54 -9.69 8.79
N GLN A 132 4.63 -9.09 9.56
CA GLN A 132 3.60 -8.22 9.02
C GLN A 132 4.15 -6.95 8.37
N TYR A 133 5.20 -6.35 8.93
CA TYR A 133 5.85 -5.19 8.31
C TYR A 133 6.56 -5.58 7.01
N TYR A 134 7.17 -6.78 6.97
CA TYR A 134 7.76 -7.35 5.76
C TYR A 134 6.68 -7.55 4.69
N GLU A 135 5.57 -8.23 5.00
CA GLU A 135 4.44 -8.39 4.08
C GLU A 135 3.87 -7.06 3.58
N GLN A 136 3.72 -6.08 4.46
CA GLN A 136 3.25 -4.72 4.10
C GLN A 136 4.22 -4.04 3.14
N THR A 137 5.53 -4.11 3.42
CA THR A 137 6.57 -3.54 2.57
C THR A 137 6.59 -4.22 1.21
N GLN A 138 6.43 -5.56 1.16
CA GLN A 138 6.33 -6.30 -0.11
C GLN A 138 5.14 -5.83 -0.93
N SER A 139 3.98 -5.73 -0.29
CA SER A 139 2.74 -5.30 -0.92
C SER A 139 2.86 -3.88 -1.47
N GLN A 140 3.49 -2.97 -0.71
CA GLN A 140 3.73 -1.60 -1.13
C GLN A 140 4.71 -1.50 -2.29
N ALA A 141 5.79 -2.29 -2.28
CA ALA A 141 6.75 -2.36 -3.37
C ALA A 141 6.09 -2.87 -4.65
N ASN A 142 5.30 -3.95 -4.59
CA ASN A 142 4.60 -4.51 -5.74
C ASN A 142 3.57 -3.53 -6.35
N LYS A 143 2.81 -2.82 -5.49
CA LYS A 143 1.88 -1.76 -5.95
C LYS A 143 2.62 -0.60 -6.61
N SER A 144 3.75 -0.17 -6.04
CA SER A 144 4.56 0.91 -6.58
C SER A 144 5.16 0.54 -7.94
N PHE A 145 5.61 -0.71 -8.10
CA PHE A 145 6.09 -1.24 -9.38
C PHE A 145 4.99 -1.24 -10.44
N LEU A 146 3.78 -1.73 -10.11
CA LEU A 146 2.66 -1.74 -11.05
C LEU A 146 2.24 -0.32 -11.48
N LEU A 147 2.23 0.64 -10.54
CA LEU A 147 1.96 2.05 -10.85
C LEU A 147 3.05 2.65 -11.76
N ALA A 148 4.33 2.36 -11.51
CA ALA A 148 5.43 2.80 -12.35
C ALA A 148 5.32 2.25 -13.78
N ALA A 149 5.05 0.95 -13.90
CA ALA A 149 4.88 0.27 -15.19
C ALA A 149 3.69 0.83 -15.98
N PHE A 150 2.56 1.10 -15.29
CA PHE A 150 1.40 1.73 -15.92
C PHE A 150 1.71 3.16 -16.39
N ALA A 151 2.37 3.97 -15.55
CA ALA A 151 2.75 5.34 -15.92
C ALA A 151 3.71 5.40 -17.12
N SER A 152 4.68 4.48 -17.18
CA SER A 152 5.58 4.36 -18.34
C SER A 152 4.82 3.95 -19.61
N PHE A 153 3.92 2.97 -19.52
CA PHE A 153 3.11 2.55 -20.66
C PHE A 153 2.18 3.67 -21.18
N VAL A 154 1.54 4.42 -20.29
CA VAL A 154 0.71 5.58 -20.65
C VAL A 154 1.56 6.68 -21.30
N GLY A 155 2.75 6.96 -20.75
CA GLY A 155 3.70 7.91 -21.33
C GLY A 155 4.09 7.56 -22.77
N LEU A 156 4.47 6.30 -23.00
CA LEU A 156 4.80 5.77 -24.32
C LEU A 156 3.60 5.87 -25.29
N ALA A 157 2.40 5.55 -24.84
CA ALA A 157 1.18 5.62 -25.64
C ALA A 157 0.87 7.07 -26.06
N ILE A 158 0.99 8.02 -25.13
CA ILE A 158 0.83 9.46 -25.40
C ILE A 158 1.83 9.90 -26.47
N ILE A 159 3.13 9.63 -26.29
CA ILE A 159 4.17 9.96 -27.28
C ILE A 159 3.83 9.39 -28.66
N THR A 160 3.44 8.12 -28.70
CA THR A 160 3.10 7.42 -29.95
C THR A 160 1.91 8.08 -30.66
N VAL A 161 0.85 8.41 -29.92
CA VAL A 161 -0.32 9.10 -30.47
C VAL A 161 0.06 10.48 -31.02
N GLY A 162 0.87 11.27 -30.31
CA GLY A 162 1.29 12.58 -30.82
C GLY A 162 2.13 12.50 -32.09
N ILE A 163 3.03 11.50 -32.18
CA ILE A 163 3.79 11.25 -33.41
C ILE A 163 2.83 10.90 -34.56
N VAL A 164 1.85 10.03 -34.32
CA VAL A 164 0.85 9.66 -35.34
C VAL A 164 -0.01 10.85 -35.77
N MET A 165 -0.43 11.71 -34.83
CA MET A 165 -1.20 12.92 -35.14
C MET A 165 -0.37 13.93 -35.96
N MET A 166 0.93 14.04 -35.68
CA MET A 166 1.86 14.88 -36.44
C MET A 166 1.94 14.44 -37.92
N TYR A 167 1.97 13.13 -38.21
CA TYR A 167 2.05 12.63 -39.58
C TYR A 167 0.70 12.63 -40.33
N ASN A 168 -0.43 12.62 -39.63
CA ASN A 168 -1.77 12.62 -40.24
C ASN A 168 -2.32 14.01 -40.59
N GLY A 169 -1.53 15.09 -40.41
CA GLY A 169 -1.90 16.44 -40.83
C GLY A 169 -3.04 17.09 -40.04
N ALA A 170 -3.35 16.57 -38.85
CA ALA A 170 -4.50 16.98 -38.04
C ALA A 170 -4.27 18.24 -37.15
N GLY A 171 -3.21 19.02 -37.40
CA GLY A 171 -3.00 20.30 -36.71
C GLY A 171 -1.56 20.79 -36.83
N ASP A 172 -1.39 22.10 -36.63
CA ASP A 172 -0.11 22.82 -36.56
C ASP A 172 0.92 22.13 -35.64
N VAL A 173 2.15 22.63 -35.56
CA VAL A 173 3.25 22.07 -34.72
C VAL A 173 2.89 21.99 -33.21
N THR A 174 1.79 22.61 -32.78
CA THR A 174 1.34 22.78 -31.40
C THR A 174 1.01 21.47 -30.65
N PRO A 175 0.27 20.48 -31.19
CA PRO A 175 0.00 19.22 -30.51
C PRO A 175 1.27 18.39 -30.30
N ALA A 176 2.25 18.48 -31.19
CA ALA A 176 3.53 17.77 -31.05
C ALA A 176 4.29 18.22 -29.78
N TYR A 177 4.35 19.54 -29.52
CA TYR A 177 4.98 20.05 -28.30
C TYR A 177 4.26 19.58 -27.02
N VAL A 178 2.92 19.59 -27.03
CA VAL A 178 2.11 19.16 -25.88
C VAL A 178 2.30 17.67 -25.62
N THR A 179 2.30 16.84 -26.66
CA THR A 179 2.48 15.40 -26.53
C THR A 179 3.90 15.03 -26.09
N THR A 180 4.93 15.66 -26.65
CA THR A 180 6.31 15.43 -26.22
C THR A 180 6.52 15.88 -24.77
N ALA A 181 5.99 17.03 -24.37
CA ALA A 181 6.06 17.50 -22.99
C ALA A 181 5.33 16.56 -22.00
N ALA A 182 4.13 16.09 -22.37
CA ALA A 182 3.37 15.12 -21.58
C ALA A 182 4.10 13.78 -21.46
N GLY A 183 4.70 13.31 -22.56
CA GLY A 183 5.50 12.08 -22.60
C GLY A 183 6.73 12.13 -21.70
N VAL A 184 7.54 13.19 -21.83
CA VAL A 184 8.72 13.41 -20.99
C VAL A 184 8.34 13.49 -19.51
N THR A 185 7.24 14.17 -19.20
CA THR A 185 6.72 14.27 -17.82
C THR A 185 6.32 12.90 -17.28
N SER A 186 5.66 12.07 -18.08
CA SER A 186 5.26 10.71 -17.68
C SER A 186 6.46 9.79 -17.44
N GLU A 187 7.49 9.86 -18.28
CA GLU A 187 8.73 9.09 -18.10
C GLU A 187 9.51 9.54 -16.86
N PHE A 188 9.56 10.85 -16.58
CA PHE A 188 10.15 11.38 -15.35
C PHE A 188 9.44 10.85 -14.10
N ILE A 189 8.10 10.82 -14.11
CA ILE A 189 7.29 10.23 -13.03
C ILE A 189 7.61 8.74 -12.87
N ALA A 190 7.70 7.98 -13.97
CA ALA A 190 8.04 6.57 -13.93
C ALA A 190 9.44 6.34 -13.33
N ALA A 191 10.43 7.14 -13.71
CA ALA A 191 11.79 7.06 -13.17
C ALA A 191 11.83 7.28 -11.64
N ILE A 192 11.09 8.26 -11.12
CA ILE A 192 10.96 8.50 -9.67
C ILE A 192 10.34 7.27 -8.98
N PHE A 193 9.27 6.71 -9.54
CA PHE A 193 8.66 5.53 -8.94
C PHE A 193 9.57 4.30 -8.95
N PHE A 194 10.33 4.07 -10.03
CA PHE A 194 11.34 3.01 -10.07
C PHE A 194 12.47 3.22 -9.06
N TYR A 195 12.91 4.47 -8.87
CA TYR A 195 13.89 4.81 -7.83
C TYR A 195 13.35 4.48 -6.43
N LEU A 196 12.13 4.92 -6.12
CA LEU A 196 11.48 4.62 -4.83
C LEU A 196 11.24 3.11 -4.63
N TYR A 197 10.91 2.38 -5.69
CA TYR A 197 10.81 0.92 -5.67
C TYR A 197 12.14 0.28 -5.28
N ASN A 198 13.24 0.63 -5.95
CA ASN A 198 14.57 0.09 -5.63
C ASN A 198 14.97 0.41 -4.19
N GLN A 199 14.70 1.64 -3.74
CA GLN A 199 14.97 2.04 -2.35
C GLN A 199 14.15 1.22 -1.35
N THR A 200 12.89 0.91 -1.67
CA THR A 200 11.99 0.10 -0.83
C THR A 200 12.47 -1.35 -0.76
N VAL A 201 12.85 -1.94 -1.90
CA VAL A 201 13.38 -3.31 -1.96
C VAL A 201 14.66 -3.44 -1.15
N SER A 202 15.58 -2.46 -1.25
CA SER A 202 16.79 -2.43 -0.44
C SER A 202 16.46 -2.37 1.06
N LYS A 203 15.54 -1.50 1.48
CA LYS A 203 15.11 -1.43 2.89
C LYS A 203 14.42 -2.71 3.38
N MET A 204 13.69 -3.38 2.50
CA MET A 204 13.07 -4.66 2.78
C MET A 204 14.11 -5.77 3.01
N SER A 205 15.20 -5.77 2.23
CA SER A 205 16.34 -6.67 2.43
C SER A 205 17.03 -6.44 3.78
N ASP A 206 17.39 -5.18 4.09
CA ASP A 206 18.01 -4.80 5.37
C ASP A 206 17.13 -5.24 6.56
N TYR A 207 15.82 -5.22 6.36
CA TYR A 207 14.85 -5.60 7.37
C TYR A 207 14.70 -7.11 7.52
N HIS A 208 14.70 -7.86 6.42
CA HIS A 208 14.72 -9.32 6.43
C HIS A 208 15.94 -9.84 7.22
N ASP A 209 17.11 -9.25 7.01
CA ASP A 209 18.32 -9.62 7.74
C ASP A 209 18.15 -9.41 9.26
N LYS A 210 17.53 -8.30 9.67
CA LYS A 210 17.22 -8.04 11.09
C LYS A 210 16.19 -9.01 11.68
N LEU A 211 15.21 -9.44 10.88
CA LEU A 211 14.24 -10.45 11.28
C LEU A 211 14.92 -11.79 11.55
N VAL A 212 15.80 -12.24 10.64
CA VAL A 212 16.57 -13.48 10.78
C VAL A 212 17.46 -13.44 12.02
N VAL A 213 18.15 -12.31 12.27
CA VAL A 213 18.93 -12.13 13.51
C VAL A 213 18.06 -12.28 14.75
N THR A 214 16.89 -11.63 14.77
CA THR A 214 15.96 -11.74 15.90
C THR A 214 15.51 -13.19 16.12
N GLN A 215 15.24 -13.95 15.05
CA GLN A 215 14.91 -15.40 15.08
C GLN A 215 16.02 -16.22 15.72
N ASN A 216 17.25 -15.99 15.29
CA ASN A 216 18.40 -16.70 15.83
C ASN A 216 18.60 -16.42 17.32
N ILE A 217 18.45 -15.17 17.77
CA ILE A 217 18.51 -14.80 19.20
C ILE A 217 17.46 -15.56 20.00
N SER A 218 16.24 -15.58 19.49
CA SER A 218 15.09 -16.17 20.16
C SER A 218 15.20 -17.68 20.28
N LEU A 219 15.66 -18.34 19.22
CA LEU A 219 15.94 -19.76 19.23
C LEU A 219 17.08 -20.08 20.22
N ALA A 220 18.13 -19.26 20.24
CA ALA A 220 19.25 -19.46 21.15
C ALA A 220 18.86 -19.26 22.63
N LEU A 221 18.02 -18.28 22.93
CA LEU A 221 17.44 -18.10 24.28
C LEU A 221 16.61 -19.31 24.70
N LYS A 222 15.74 -19.81 23.80
CA LYS A 222 14.90 -20.98 24.10
C LYS A 222 15.73 -22.24 24.33
N ILE A 223 16.75 -22.49 23.49
CA ILE A 223 17.69 -23.59 23.69
C ILE A 223 18.40 -23.45 25.04
N ALA A 224 18.86 -22.24 25.39
CA ALA A 224 19.51 -21.99 26.67
C ALA A 224 18.58 -22.21 27.88
N GLU A 225 17.27 -21.97 27.72
CA GLU A 225 16.28 -22.23 28.76
C GLU A 225 16.01 -23.71 29.01
N GLU A 226 16.13 -24.53 27.96
CA GLU A 226 15.92 -26.00 27.99
C GLU A 226 17.15 -26.77 28.51
N LEU A 227 18.29 -26.11 28.74
CA LEU A 227 19.50 -26.73 29.30
C LEU A 227 19.38 -27.04 30.81
N GLU A 228 20.13 -28.07 31.23
CA GLU A 228 20.32 -28.46 32.63
C GLU A 228 20.89 -27.28 33.47
N ALA A 229 20.52 -27.20 34.75
CA ALA A 229 20.82 -26.05 35.61
C ALA A 229 22.31 -25.69 35.72
N ALA A 230 23.20 -26.68 35.57
CA ALA A 230 24.65 -26.49 35.61
C ALA A 230 25.20 -25.73 34.39
N GLU A 231 24.62 -25.94 33.20
CA GLU A 231 25.11 -25.36 31.93
C GLU A 231 24.29 -24.13 31.51
N LYS A 232 23.06 -24.00 32.02
CA LYS A 232 22.13 -22.90 31.72
C LYS A 232 22.70 -21.52 32.06
N SER A 233 23.25 -21.36 33.26
CA SER A 233 23.74 -20.04 33.71
C SER A 233 24.96 -19.57 32.92
N ASP A 234 25.88 -20.48 32.57
CA ASP A 234 27.06 -20.15 31.77
C ASP A 234 26.67 -19.83 30.31
N THR A 235 25.78 -20.64 29.72
CA THR A 235 25.28 -20.42 28.35
C THR A 235 24.52 -19.10 28.21
N GLN A 236 23.66 -18.76 29.18
CA GLN A 236 22.95 -17.47 29.19
C GLN A 236 23.92 -16.28 29.30
N LYS A 237 24.97 -16.40 30.11
CA LYS A 237 25.99 -15.36 30.25
C LYS A 237 26.75 -15.14 28.94
N GLN A 238 27.19 -16.23 28.30
CA GLN A 238 27.82 -16.16 26.98
C GLN A 238 26.90 -15.54 25.92
N LEU A 239 25.60 -15.85 25.97
CA LEU A 239 24.61 -15.26 25.06
C LEU A 239 24.53 -13.74 25.25
N VAL A 240 24.40 -13.27 26.49
CA VAL A 240 24.34 -11.85 26.82
C VAL A 240 25.60 -11.12 26.37
N ASP A 241 26.78 -11.69 26.63
CA ASP A 241 28.06 -11.10 26.22
C ASP A 241 28.15 -10.96 24.69
N ARG A 242 27.80 -12.02 23.94
CA ARG A 242 27.82 -12.01 22.48
C ARG A 242 26.83 -11.03 21.86
N LEU A 243 25.63 -10.92 22.42
CA LEU A 243 24.62 -9.95 21.94
C LEU A 243 25.06 -8.51 22.24
N SER A 244 25.67 -8.29 23.39
CA SER A 244 26.14 -6.96 23.81
C SER A 244 27.34 -6.48 22.98
N GLU A 245 28.24 -7.38 22.60
CA GLU A 245 29.34 -7.07 21.66
C GLU A 245 28.81 -6.69 20.26
N ASN A 246 27.83 -7.45 19.75
CA ASN A 246 27.31 -7.25 18.39
C ASN A 246 26.50 -5.95 18.24
N VAL A 247 25.76 -5.51 19.26
CA VAL A 247 24.99 -4.24 19.23
C VAL A 247 25.91 -3.02 19.00
N ASN A 248 27.14 -3.05 19.50
CA ASN A 248 28.12 -1.97 19.30
C ASN A 248 28.66 -1.90 17.86
N GLU A 249 28.72 -3.02 17.13
CA GLU A 249 29.12 -3.04 15.71
C GLU A 249 28.07 -2.37 14.81
N TYR A 250 26.78 -2.50 15.13
CA TYR A 250 25.69 -1.87 14.35
C TYR A 250 25.52 -0.36 14.63
N LEU A 251 25.99 0.14 15.78
CA LEU A 251 25.98 1.57 16.11
C LEU A 251 27.15 2.35 15.50
N THR A 252 28.19 1.65 15.03
CA THR A 252 29.43 2.25 14.52
C THR A 252 29.58 2.18 12.99
N ARG A 253 28.76 1.41 12.28
CA ARG A 253 28.67 1.46 10.81
C ARG A 253 27.89 2.69 10.36
N LYS A 254 28.62 3.75 10.00
CA LYS A 254 28.13 4.88 9.21
C LYS A 254 28.08 4.54 7.73
#